data_AF-A0A0G4B0P7-F1
#
_entry.id   AF-A0A0G4B0P7-F1
#
_cell.length_a   1.000
_cell.length_b   1.000
_cell.length_c   1.000
_cell.angle_alpha   90.00
_cell.angle_beta   90.00
_cell.angle_gamma   90.00
#
_symmetry.space_group_name_H-M   'P 1'
#
loop_
_entity.id
_entity.type
_entity.pdbx_description
1 polymer ?
#
loop_
_entity_poly.entity_id
_entity_poly.type
_entity_poly.pdbx_seq_one_letter_code
_entity_poly.pdbx_strand_id
1 'polypeptide(L)'
;MKSITLALLLISSFFSISVKSAFATKPEPIIETIEVYQTRTIVDSETKEEREAQCNFFNGCVEAGENVTIHLSGIAYNNGLPLPEGSKVKVRLKSEGCNDWPVGGGFQEATLYDNYVEITAPGLNIKGTCSYQLIVKLEAGESGLTGDDKPETNKTYLATSTIVQAQCSSEQCNEDLTRSSRYELCSQIDESAPEYQSCADCFSNDGIWTAVGCIPSNPNDVIKVIITIGLALGGGVVLVMILAGSFMLSVSQGDPNKTKEAKEIITSAIIGLLFVIFSVTILQFIGVEILHIPGFGE
;
A
#
# COMPACT_ATOMS: atom_id res chain seq x y z
N MET A 1 3.27 -17.52 -45.03
CA MET A 1 1.96 -17.32 -44.36
C MET A 1 1.51 -18.47 -43.45
N LYS A 2 1.82 -19.75 -43.72
CA LYS A 2 1.39 -20.89 -42.86
C LYS A 2 2.11 -21.03 -41.50
N SER A 3 3.28 -20.43 -41.31
CA SER A 3 4.06 -20.55 -40.06
C SER A 3 3.53 -19.66 -38.92
N ILE A 4 2.93 -18.51 -39.24
CA ILE A 4 2.44 -17.53 -38.25
C ILE A 4 1.14 -18.00 -37.59
N THR A 5 0.30 -18.76 -38.32
CA THR A 5 -0.99 -19.27 -37.81
C THR A 5 -0.81 -20.35 -36.73
N LEU A 6 0.29 -21.10 -36.76
CA LEU A 6 0.57 -22.14 -35.77
C LEU A 6 1.08 -21.56 -34.45
N ALA A 7 1.83 -20.45 -34.50
CA ALA A 7 2.30 -19.73 -33.32
C ALA A 7 1.15 -19.05 -32.55
N LEU A 8 0.18 -18.45 -33.26
CA LEU A 8 -1.00 -17.84 -32.61
C LEU A 8 -1.92 -18.89 -31.95
N LEU A 9 -2.03 -20.10 -32.51
CA LEU A 9 -2.86 -21.16 -31.92
C LEU A 9 -2.22 -21.74 -30.64
N LEU A 10 -0.89 -21.87 -30.59
CA LEU A 10 -0.20 -22.33 -29.38
C LEU A 10 -0.25 -21.31 -28.23
N ILE A 11 -0.21 -20.01 -28.54
CA ILE A 11 -0.36 -18.95 -27.54
C ILE A 11 -1.80 -18.93 -26.97
N SER A 12 -2.82 -19.20 -27.79
CA SER A 12 -4.22 -19.24 -27.33
C SER A 12 -4.55 -20.43 -26.41
N SER A 13 -3.90 -21.58 -26.62
CA SER A 13 -4.03 -22.74 -25.71
C SER A 13 -3.27 -22.55 -24.40
N PHE A 14 -2.12 -21.86 -24.42
CA PHE A 14 -1.41 -21.52 -23.18
C PHE A 14 -2.14 -20.46 -22.35
N PHE A 15 -2.77 -19.47 -23.01
CA PHE A 15 -3.53 -18.43 -22.31
C PHE A 15 -4.83 -18.98 -21.69
N SER A 16 -5.42 -20.04 -22.25
CA SER A 16 -6.64 -20.65 -21.69
C SER A 16 -6.39 -21.55 -20.48
N ILE A 17 -5.15 -22.06 -20.30
CA ILE A 17 -4.82 -22.99 -19.20
C ILE A 17 -4.48 -22.26 -17.90
N SER A 18 -4.17 -20.95 -17.93
CA SER A 18 -3.72 -20.23 -16.73
C SER A 18 -4.76 -19.32 -16.05
N VAL A 19 -5.98 -19.19 -16.59
CA VAL A 19 -6.99 -18.27 -16.00
C VAL A 19 -7.98 -18.99 -15.08
N LYS A 20 -8.27 -20.28 -15.31
CA LYS A 20 -9.22 -21.02 -14.46
C LYS A 20 -8.70 -21.27 -13.04
N SER A 21 -7.40 -21.30 -12.83
CA SER A 21 -6.78 -21.50 -11.51
C SER A 21 -6.49 -20.20 -10.76
N ALA A 22 -6.70 -19.03 -11.36
CA ALA A 22 -6.37 -17.74 -10.74
C ALA A 22 -7.53 -17.14 -9.91
N PHE A 23 -8.75 -17.68 -9.98
CA PHE A 23 -9.93 -17.08 -9.34
C PHE A 23 -10.64 -17.99 -8.32
N ALA A 24 -10.15 -19.19 -8.07
CA ALA A 24 -10.63 -20.02 -6.95
C ALA A 24 -9.72 -19.81 -5.73
N THR A 25 -9.67 -18.58 -5.22
CA THR A 25 -9.04 -18.33 -3.92
C THR A 25 -9.97 -18.82 -2.83
N LYS A 26 -9.41 -19.60 -1.90
CA LYS A 26 -10.11 -20.09 -0.71
C LYS A 26 -10.74 -18.90 0.04
N PRO A 27 -11.96 -19.04 0.60
CA PRO A 27 -12.57 -17.96 1.36
C PRO A 27 -11.74 -17.67 2.62
N GLU A 28 -11.22 -16.45 2.71
CA GLU A 28 -10.46 -15.96 3.87
C GLU A 28 -11.25 -14.85 4.57
N PRO A 29 -11.29 -14.80 5.90
CA PRO A 29 -11.89 -13.67 6.60
C PRO A 29 -11.08 -12.41 6.31
N ILE A 30 -11.76 -11.28 6.15
CA ILE A 30 -11.21 -9.95 5.95
C ILE A 30 -11.81 -8.97 6.96
N ILE A 31 -11.09 -7.87 7.22
CA ILE A 31 -11.58 -6.72 7.99
C ILE A 31 -11.37 -5.50 7.08
N GLU A 32 -12.43 -4.73 6.86
CA GLU A 32 -12.38 -3.53 6.02
C GLU A 32 -11.73 -2.36 6.76
N THR A 33 -12.14 -2.11 8.00
CA THR A 33 -11.61 -0.99 8.79
C THR A 33 -11.23 -1.40 10.21
N ILE A 34 -10.07 -0.88 10.64
CA ILE A 34 -9.55 -1.03 11.99
C ILE A 34 -9.33 0.38 12.54
N GLU A 35 -10.23 0.84 13.39
CA GLU A 35 -10.13 2.13 14.05
C GLU A 35 -9.69 1.91 15.49
N VAL A 36 -8.55 2.50 15.87
CA VAL A 36 -8.08 2.47 17.25
C VAL A 36 -7.87 3.88 17.73
N TYR A 37 -8.58 4.25 18.79
CA TYR A 37 -8.59 5.63 19.29
C TYR A 37 -8.72 5.71 20.80
N GLN A 38 -8.35 6.88 21.34
CA GLN A 38 -8.64 7.30 22.69
C GLN A 38 -9.63 8.46 22.61
N THR A 39 -10.75 8.35 23.32
CA THR A 39 -11.68 9.49 23.45
C THR A 39 -11.08 10.49 24.42
N ARG A 40 -10.85 11.72 23.96
CA ARG A 40 -10.29 12.80 24.77
C ARG A 40 -11.15 14.03 24.71
N THR A 41 -11.15 14.79 25.80
CA THR A 41 -11.69 16.14 25.82
C THR A 41 -10.63 17.10 25.28
N ILE A 42 -10.90 17.75 24.15
CA ILE A 42 -10.03 18.74 23.54
C ILE A 42 -10.61 20.12 23.78
N VAL A 43 -9.73 21.08 24.09
CA VAL A 43 -10.08 22.49 24.12
C VAL A 43 -9.71 23.10 22.77
N ASP A 44 -10.70 23.63 22.06
CA ASP A 44 -10.49 24.32 20.79
C ASP A 44 -9.68 25.61 21.01
N SER A 45 -8.61 25.80 20.23
CA SER A 45 -7.69 26.94 20.39
C SER A 45 -8.32 28.27 20.00
N GLU A 46 -9.35 28.26 19.14
CA GLU A 46 -10.06 29.44 18.67
C GLU A 46 -11.29 29.76 19.54
N THR A 47 -12.09 28.74 19.89
CA THR A 47 -13.37 28.95 20.60
C THR A 47 -13.29 28.78 22.11
N LYS A 48 -12.22 28.14 22.62
CA LYS A 48 -12.06 27.71 24.03
C LYS A 48 -13.20 26.80 24.52
N GLU A 49 -13.89 26.14 23.60
CA GLU A 49 -14.96 25.19 23.91
C GLU A 49 -14.36 23.79 24.13
N GLU A 50 -14.88 23.08 25.13
CA GLU A 50 -14.52 21.69 25.39
C GLU A 50 -15.38 20.78 24.52
N ARG A 51 -14.75 19.94 23.68
CA ARG A 51 -15.43 18.91 22.90
C ARG A 51 -14.77 17.55 23.08
N GLU A 52 -15.57 16.49 23.08
CA GLU A 52 -15.05 15.13 23.00
C GLU A 52 -14.64 14.82 21.56
N ALA A 53 -13.46 14.24 21.40
CA ALA A 53 -12.92 13.86 20.10
C ALA A 53 -12.23 12.50 20.20
N GLN A 54 -12.27 11.77 19.09
CA GLN A 54 -11.65 10.45 18.96
C GLN A 54 -10.24 10.63 18.40
N CYS A 55 -9.23 10.50 19.26
CA CYS A 55 -7.84 10.66 18.88
C CYS A 55 -7.26 9.32 18.42
N ASN A 56 -6.78 9.25 17.18
CA ASN A 56 -6.14 8.06 16.63
C ASN A 56 -4.96 7.64 17.52
N PHE A 57 -4.98 6.37 17.94
CA PHE A 57 -4.00 5.79 18.85
C PHE A 57 -2.68 5.46 18.17
N PHE A 58 -2.70 5.09 16.88
CA PHE A 58 -1.50 4.69 16.13
C PHE A 58 -0.85 5.84 15.35
N ASN A 59 -1.61 6.90 15.09
CA ASN A 59 -1.21 8.05 14.29
C ASN A 59 -1.39 9.38 15.04
N GLY A 60 -1.31 9.34 16.36
CA GLY A 60 -1.46 10.48 17.25
C GLY A 60 -0.65 10.30 18.53
N CYS A 61 -0.61 11.32 19.39
CA CYS A 61 0.06 11.20 20.68
C CYS A 61 -0.75 10.26 21.59
N VAL A 62 -0.09 9.34 22.30
CA VAL A 62 -0.73 8.35 23.21
C VAL A 62 -0.72 8.88 24.64
N GLU A 63 -1.91 9.01 25.22
CA GLU A 63 -2.09 9.50 26.58
C GLU A 63 -2.12 8.33 27.56
N ALA A 64 -1.26 8.41 28.57
CA ALA A 64 -1.13 7.37 29.58
C ALA A 64 -2.34 7.38 30.53
N GLY A 65 -2.86 6.21 30.89
CA GLY A 65 -4.00 6.10 31.80
C GLY A 65 -5.38 6.15 31.14
N GLU A 66 -5.47 6.61 29.89
CA GLU A 66 -6.73 6.70 29.14
C GLU A 66 -7.10 5.40 28.42
N ASN A 67 -8.40 5.09 28.40
CA ASN A 67 -8.92 3.89 27.75
C ASN A 67 -8.71 3.95 26.23
N VAL A 68 -8.41 2.79 25.64
CA VAL A 68 -8.23 2.66 24.19
C VAL A 68 -9.38 1.84 23.64
N THR A 69 -10.13 2.40 22.71
CA THR A 69 -11.21 1.71 22.00
C THR A 69 -10.70 1.21 20.66
N ILE A 70 -11.00 -0.05 20.36
CA ILE A 70 -10.68 -0.72 19.11
C ILE A 70 -12.01 -1.07 18.46
N HIS A 71 -12.33 -0.39 17.36
CA HIS A 71 -13.53 -0.61 16.57
C HIS A 71 -13.13 -1.29 15.25
N LEU A 72 -13.65 -2.48 15.02
CA LEU A 72 -13.41 -3.28 13.81
C LEU A 72 -14.74 -3.35 13.06
N SER A 73 -14.76 -2.96 11.79
CA SER A 73 -15.97 -3.11 10.95
C SER A 73 -15.64 -3.67 9.56
N GLY A 74 -16.68 -4.13 8.86
CA GLY A 74 -16.53 -4.77 7.56
C GLY A 74 -15.94 -6.18 7.65
N ILE A 75 -16.25 -6.92 8.72
CA ILE A 75 -15.76 -8.28 8.97
C ILE A 75 -16.52 -9.34 8.13
N ALA A 76 -16.05 -9.58 6.91
CA ALA A 76 -16.63 -10.54 5.99
C ALA A 76 -15.57 -11.52 5.47
N TYR A 77 -15.96 -12.50 4.64
CA TYR A 77 -15.02 -13.22 3.81
C TYR A 77 -14.62 -12.37 2.59
N ASN A 78 -13.44 -12.62 2.02
CA ASN A 78 -12.93 -11.96 0.82
C ASN A 78 -13.84 -12.07 -0.42
N ASN A 79 -14.80 -13.00 -0.40
CA ASN A 79 -15.83 -13.17 -1.42
C ASN A 79 -17.14 -12.40 -1.12
N GLY A 80 -17.15 -11.56 -0.06
CA GLY A 80 -18.27 -10.74 0.35
C GLY A 80 -19.32 -11.46 1.20
N LEU A 81 -19.14 -12.75 1.52
CA LEU A 81 -20.05 -13.45 2.43
C LEU A 81 -19.82 -13.00 3.88
N PRO A 82 -20.86 -12.70 4.67
CA PRO A 82 -20.68 -12.34 6.08
C PRO A 82 -20.17 -13.53 6.89
N LEU A 83 -19.37 -13.26 7.93
CA LEU A 83 -19.01 -14.29 8.91
C LEU A 83 -20.26 -14.69 9.72
N PRO A 84 -20.34 -15.97 10.16
CA PRO A 84 -21.46 -16.40 10.99
C PRO A 84 -21.49 -15.62 12.32
N GLU A 85 -22.68 -15.23 12.75
CA GLU A 85 -22.89 -14.58 14.05
C GLU A 85 -22.33 -15.43 15.19
N GLY A 86 -21.67 -14.78 16.15
CA GLY A 86 -20.98 -15.47 17.24
C GLY A 86 -19.57 -15.97 16.91
N SER A 87 -19.04 -15.66 15.71
CA SER A 87 -17.61 -15.81 15.40
C SER A 87 -16.77 -15.05 16.43
N LYS A 88 -15.63 -15.63 16.81
CA LYS A 88 -14.76 -15.07 17.85
C LYS A 88 -13.69 -14.19 17.22
N VAL A 89 -13.57 -12.96 17.69
CA VAL A 89 -12.48 -12.05 17.34
C VAL A 89 -11.60 -11.87 18.56
N LYS A 90 -10.32 -12.19 18.39
CA LYS A 90 -9.30 -12.18 19.42
C LYS A 90 -8.38 -10.99 19.20
N VAL A 91 -8.37 -10.04 20.11
CA VAL A 91 -7.56 -8.83 19.99
C VAL A 91 -6.53 -8.75 21.10
N ARG A 92 -5.29 -8.42 20.75
CA ARG A 92 -4.20 -8.19 21.68
C ARG A 92 -3.49 -6.90 21.32
N LEU A 93 -3.30 -6.04 22.31
CA LEU A 93 -2.42 -4.89 22.21
C LEU A 93 -1.11 -5.23 22.93
N LYS A 94 -0.02 -5.35 22.17
CA LYS A 94 1.33 -5.65 22.69
C LYS A 94 2.11 -4.34 22.82
N SER A 95 2.73 -4.11 23.96
CA SER A 95 3.64 -2.97 24.18
C SER A 95 5.10 -3.38 23.96
N GLU A 96 5.88 -2.51 23.34
CA GLU A 96 7.33 -2.65 23.14
C GLU A 96 8.07 -1.42 23.68
N GLY A 97 9.30 -1.62 24.18
CA GLY A 97 10.17 -0.53 24.66
C GLY A 97 9.97 -0.10 26.13
N CYS A 98 9.05 -0.74 26.86
CA CYS A 98 8.87 -0.52 28.30
C CYS A 98 9.28 -1.77 29.06
N ASN A 99 10.28 -1.65 29.94
CA ASN A 99 10.88 -2.75 30.70
C ASN A 99 10.00 -3.25 31.86
N ASP A 100 8.83 -2.64 32.07
CA ASP A 100 7.81 -3.20 32.94
C ASP A 100 7.11 -4.35 32.21
N TRP A 101 7.22 -5.52 32.81
CA TRP A 101 6.57 -6.77 32.40
C TRP A 101 5.17 -6.52 31.82
N PRO A 102 4.79 -7.18 30.71
CA PRO A 102 3.51 -6.90 30.07
C PRO A 102 2.43 -7.11 31.11
N VAL A 103 1.59 -6.10 31.33
CA VAL A 103 0.33 -6.40 31.99
C VAL A 103 -0.38 -7.35 31.05
N GLY A 104 -0.41 -8.61 31.48
CA GLY A 104 -0.93 -9.73 30.74
C GLY A 104 -2.38 -9.46 30.41
N GLY A 105 -2.62 -8.95 29.21
CA GLY A 105 -3.80 -9.30 28.46
C GLY A 105 -3.48 -10.57 27.68
N GLY A 106 -4.19 -11.65 27.96
CA GLY A 106 -4.43 -12.62 26.90
C GLY A 106 -5.01 -11.95 25.65
N PHE A 107 -5.29 -12.72 24.61
CA PHE A 107 -6.22 -12.20 23.62
C PHE A 107 -7.54 -11.87 24.33
N GLN A 108 -8.02 -10.64 24.18
CA GLN A 108 -9.38 -10.29 24.55
C GLN A 108 -10.29 -10.90 23.49
N GLU A 109 -11.21 -11.76 23.90
CA GLU A 109 -12.18 -12.36 23.00
C GLU A 109 -13.43 -11.48 22.96
N ALA A 110 -13.88 -11.12 21.77
CA ALA A 110 -15.16 -10.50 21.53
C ALA A 110 -15.94 -11.30 20.48
N THR A 111 -17.26 -11.27 20.59
CA THR A 111 -18.16 -11.92 19.63
C THR A 111 -18.57 -10.95 18.55
N LEU A 112 -18.51 -11.40 17.30
CA LEU A 112 -19.00 -10.62 16.15
C LEU A 112 -20.50 -10.39 16.26
N TYR A 113 -20.92 -9.12 16.13
CA TYR A 113 -22.31 -8.71 16.05
C TYR A 113 -22.46 -7.77 14.85
N ASP A 114 -23.41 -8.07 13.95
CA ASP A 114 -23.74 -7.20 12.80
C ASP A 114 -22.52 -6.67 12.03
N ASN A 115 -21.56 -7.55 11.71
CA ASN A 115 -20.35 -7.23 10.94
C ASN A 115 -19.32 -6.32 11.64
N TYR A 116 -19.49 -6.04 12.94
CA TYR A 116 -18.55 -5.23 13.72
C TYR A 116 -18.19 -5.86 15.07
N VAL A 117 -17.06 -5.40 15.62
CA VAL A 117 -16.58 -5.73 16.96
C VAL A 117 -16.00 -4.48 17.60
N GLU A 118 -16.41 -4.19 18.83
CA GLU A 118 -15.84 -3.11 19.63
C GLU A 118 -15.24 -3.67 20.92
N ILE A 119 -13.99 -3.29 21.19
CA ILE A 119 -13.25 -3.72 22.39
C ILE A 119 -12.61 -2.49 23.02
N THR A 120 -12.88 -2.27 24.30
CA THR A 120 -12.24 -1.22 25.08
C THR A 120 -11.18 -1.81 26.00
N ALA A 121 -9.92 -1.46 25.77
CA ALA A 121 -8.80 -1.80 26.64
C ALA A 121 -8.66 -0.74 27.76
N PRO A 122 -8.56 -1.15 29.04
CA PRO A 122 -8.42 -0.21 30.15
C PRO A 122 -7.07 0.53 30.11
N GLY A 123 -7.12 1.83 30.33
CA GLY A 123 -5.97 2.73 30.20
C GLY A 123 -4.88 2.58 31.26
N LEU A 124 -5.14 1.86 32.35
CA LEU A 124 -4.19 1.63 33.46
C LEU A 124 -2.82 1.09 32.99
N ASN A 125 -2.81 0.38 31.87
CA ASN A 125 -1.62 -0.27 31.31
C ASN A 125 -1.04 0.49 30.10
N ILE A 126 -1.65 1.62 29.73
CA ILE A 126 -1.22 2.46 28.62
C ILE A 126 -0.26 3.52 29.18
N LYS A 127 0.90 3.63 28.54
CA LYS A 127 2.00 4.53 28.88
C LYS A 127 2.40 5.26 27.60
N GLY A 128 2.44 6.58 27.66
CA GLY A 128 2.87 7.44 26.56
C GLY A 128 4.38 7.40 26.26
N THR A 129 5.09 6.35 26.66
CA THR A 129 6.51 6.12 26.33
C THR A 129 6.75 4.76 25.64
N CYS A 130 5.72 3.93 25.49
CA CYS A 130 5.82 2.62 24.85
C CYS A 130 5.33 2.67 23.40
N SER A 131 5.98 1.89 22.53
CA SER A 131 5.40 1.56 21.22
C SER A 131 4.33 0.48 21.39
N TYR A 132 3.31 0.51 20.55
CA TYR A 132 2.20 -0.43 20.61
C TYR A 132 2.00 -1.14 19.27
N GLN A 133 1.68 -2.42 19.36
CA GLN A 133 1.34 -3.28 18.24
C GLN A 133 -0.03 -3.94 18.51
N LEU A 134 -1.02 -3.66 17.67
CA LEU A 134 -2.30 -4.37 17.67
C LEU A 134 -2.16 -5.66 16.88
N ILE A 135 -2.60 -6.76 17.47
CA ILE A 135 -2.70 -8.07 16.85
C ILE A 135 -4.16 -8.49 16.92
N VAL A 136 -4.84 -8.54 15.78
CA VAL A 136 -6.22 -9.04 15.67
C VAL A 136 -6.18 -10.41 15.04
N LYS A 137 -6.83 -11.40 15.66
CA LYS A 137 -7.02 -12.75 15.15
C LYS A 137 -8.50 -12.99 14.97
N LEU A 138 -8.94 -13.24 13.74
CA LEU A 138 -10.31 -13.68 13.49
C LEU A 138 -10.34 -15.19 13.52
N GLU A 139 -11.16 -15.77 14.39
CA GLU A 139 -11.47 -17.19 14.37
C GLU A 139 -12.85 -17.35 13.73
N ALA A 140 -12.87 -17.67 12.44
CA ALA A 140 -14.10 -18.00 11.74
C ALA A 140 -14.67 -19.29 12.33
N GLY A 141 -15.90 -19.25 12.84
CA GLY A 141 -16.62 -20.43 13.31
C GLY A 141 -16.80 -21.47 12.20
N GLU A 142 -17.27 -22.67 12.52
CA GLU A 142 -17.59 -23.68 11.50
C GLU A 142 -18.62 -23.12 10.52
N SER A 143 -18.17 -22.68 9.36
CA SER A 143 -19.03 -22.43 8.21
C SER A 143 -19.65 -23.77 7.83
N GLY A 144 -20.97 -23.84 7.60
CA GLY A 144 -21.66 -25.04 7.10
C GLY A 144 -21.24 -25.50 5.69
N LEU A 145 -20.07 -25.05 5.22
CA LEU A 145 -19.42 -25.38 3.97
C LEU A 145 -18.59 -26.67 4.15
N THR A 146 -18.76 -27.62 3.24
CA THR A 146 -18.09 -28.93 3.28
C THR A 146 -17.14 -29.09 2.09
N GLY A 147 -15.92 -29.61 2.29
CA GLY A 147 -14.99 -29.96 1.21
C GLY A 147 -13.81 -29.00 1.05
N ASP A 148 -13.23 -28.93 -0.16
CA ASP A 148 -12.08 -28.08 -0.53
C ASP A 148 -12.38 -26.56 -0.42
N ASP A 149 -13.66 -26.18 -0.26
CA ASP A 149 -14.14 -24.80 -0.06
C ASP A 149 -14.12 -24.33 1.42
N LYS A 150 -13.58 -25.15 2.34
CA LYS A 150 -13.52 -24.80 3.77
C LYS A 150 -12.69 -23.52 3.96
N PRO A 151 -13.19 -22.45 4.60
CA PRO A 151 -12.46 -21.21 4.76
C PRO A 151 -11.21 -21.36 5.62
N GLU A 152 -10.23 -20.47 5.44
CA GLU A 152 -9.18 -20.31 6.46
C GLU A 152 -9.84 -19.87 7.77
N THR A 153 -9.57 -20.62 8.83
CA THR A 153 -10.24 -20.37 10.11
C THR A 153 -9.61 -19.22 10.86
N ASN A 154 -8.34 -18.87 10.57
CA ASN A 154 -7.56 -17.92 11.35
C ASN A 154 -6.79 -16.95 10.46
N LYS A 155 -7.06 -15.64 10.57
CA LYS A 155 -6.25 -14.57 9.95
C LYS A 155 -5.76 -13.58 10.98
N THR A 156 -4.51 -13.12 10.84
CA THR A 156 -3.88 -12.18 11.77
C THR A 156 -3.63 -10.83 11.10
N TYR A 157 -4.08 -9.75 11.73
CA TYR A 157 -3.80 -8.37 11.31
C TYR A 157 -2.84 -7.72 12.29
N LEU A 158 -1.88 -6.96 11.77
CA LEU A 158 -0.93 -6.19 12.57
C LEU A 158 -1.03 -4.70 12.24
N ALA A 159 -1.23 -3.88 13.27
CA ALA A 159 -1.06 -2.43 13.20
C ALA A 159 -0.01 -2.01 14.23
N THR A 160 0.89 -1.09 13.87
CA THR A 160 2.02 -0.67 14.71
C THR A 160 2.09 0.86 14.73
N SER A 161 2.28 1.46 15.91
CA SER A 161 2.59 2.90 16.00
C SER A 161 4.07 3.12 15.78
N THR A 162 4.39 4.22 15.08
CA THR A 162 5.75 4.74 15.03
C THR A 162 5.71 6.12 15.65
N ILE A 163 6.55 6.33 16.68
CA ILE A 163 6.77 7.58 17.42
C ILE A 163 5.84 7.76 18.63
N VAL A 164 6.46 7.94 19.79
CA VAL A 164 5.82 8.06 21.08
C VAL A 164 6.45 9.26 21.79
N GLN A 165 5.71 10.37 21.92
CA GLN A 165 6.14 11.54 22.67
C GLN A 165 5.63 11.44 24.12
N ALA A 166 6.50 11.72 25.09
CA ALA A 166 6.23 11.52 26.52
C ALA A 166 5.18 12.48 27.14
N GLN A 167 4.72 13.49 26.39
CA GLN A 167 3.72 14.47 26.84
C GLN A 167 2.82 14.87 25.66
N CYS A 168 1.52 14.60 25.76
CA CYS A 168 0.53 15.02 24.77
C CYS A 168 -0.01 16.41 25.13
N SER A 169 -0.06 17.33 24.16
CA SER A 169 -0.89 18.53 24.25
C SER A 169 -2.24 18.33 23.53
N SER A 170 -3.24 19.14 23.86
CA SER A 170 -4.57 19.09 23.22
C SER A 170 -4.54 19.34 21.71
N GLU A 171 -3.52 20.04 21.20
CA GLU A 171 -3.31 20.30 19.77
C GLU A 171 -2.76 19.10 18.98
N GLN A 172 -2.35 18.02 19.65
CA GLN A 172 -1.74 16.84 19.03
C GLN A 172 -2.70 15.65 18.86
N CYS A 173 -4.00 15.86 19.03
CA CYS A 173 -5.00 14.86 18.71
C CYS A 173 -5.20 14.79 17.19
N ASN A 174 -4.91 13.62 16.61
CA ASN A 174 -5.25 13.35 15.22
C ASN A 174 -6.63 12.68 15.15
N GLU A 175 -7.64 13.39 14.67
CA GLU A 175 -9.01 12.88 14.52
C GLU A 175 -9.20 11.99 13.26
N ASP A 176 -8.16 11.82 12.43
CA ASP A 176 -8.21 10.93 11.27
C ASP A 176 -8.08 9.46 11.69
N LEU A 177 -9.22 8.80 11.93
CA LEU A 177 -9.31 7.39 12.29
C LEU A 177 -9.08 6.44 11.11
N THR A 178 -9.21 6.93 9.86
CA THR A 178 -9.12 6.11 8.64
C THR A 178 -7.70 5.60 8.36
N ARG A 179 -6.70 6.13 9.08
CA ARG A 179 -5.28 5.83 8.86
C ARG A 179 -4.72 4.64 9.62
N SER A 180 -5.53 3.94 10.41
CA SER A 180 -5.06 2.90 11.34
C SER A 180 -4.79 1.52 10.69
N SER A 181 -5.18 1.28 9.44
CA SER A 181 -4.75 0.09 8.70
C SER A 181 -4.43 0.38 7.23
N ARG A 182 -3.32 1.07 6.97
CA ARG A 182 -2.80 1.26 5.60
C ARG A 182 -2.03 0.07 5.03
N TYR A 183 -2.33 -1.14 5.49
CA TYR A 183 -1.57 -2.34 5.11
C TYR A 183 -2.33 -3.27 4.16
N GLU A 184 -3.56 -2.97 3.76
CA GLU A 184 -4.29 -3.88 2.87
C GLU A 184 -3.64 -3.94 1.47
N LEU A 185 -3.14 -2.82 0.94
CA LEU A 185 -2.48 -2.81 -0.38
C LEU A 185 -1.11 -3.51 -0.36
N CYS A 186 -0.29 -3.27 0.67
CA CYS A 186 1.03 -3.89 0.77
C CYS A 186 0.96 -5.37 1.18
N SER A 187 -0.14 -5.82 1.82
CA SER A 187 -0.33 -7.24 2.18
C SER A 187 -0.49 -8.17 0.96
N GLN A 188 -0.69 -7.61 -0.23
CA GLN A 188 -0.68 -8.35 -1.50
C GLN A 188 0.75 -8.70 -1.96
N ILE A 189 1.78 -8.12 -1.33
CA ILE A 189 3.19 -8.36 -1.59
C ILE A 189 3.72 -9.25 -0.47
N ASP A 190 4.49 -10.28 -0.82
CA ASP A 190 5.17 -11.13 0.16
C ASP A 190 6.09 -10.27 1.06
N GLU A 191 5.98 -10.42 2.38
CA GLU A 191 6.76 -9.66 3.37
C GLU A 191 8.28 -9.85 3.21
N SER A 192 8.71 -10.95 2.59
CA SER A 192 10.13 -11.22 2.30
C SER A 192 10.64 -10.52 1.04
N ALA A 193 9.75 -9.94 0.25
CA ALA A 193 10.09 -9.26 -0.99
C ALA A 193 10.59 -7.83 -0.72
N PRO A 194 11.65 -7.35 -1.40
CA PRO A 194 12.18 -6.00 -1.21
C PRO A 194 11.16 -4.89 -1.54
N GLU A 195 10.14 -5.21 -2.34
CA GLU A 195 9.05 -4.31 -2.70
C GLU A 195 8.12 -4.02 -1.52
N TYR A 196 8.02 -4.93 -0.54
CA TYR A 196 7.21 -4.72 0.66
C TYR A 196 7.70 -3.50 1.46
N GLN A 197 9.01 -3.40 1.67
CA GLN A 197 9.61 -2.27 2.36
C GLN A 197 9.36 -0.95 1.60
N SER A 198 9.47 -0.99 0.26
CA SER A 198 9.21 0.18 -0.59
C SER A 198 7.74 0.64 -0.52
N CYS A 199 6.81 -0.31 -0.42
CA CYS A 199 5.39 -0.05 -0.24
C CYS A 199 5.10 0.54 1.16
N ALA A 200 5.66 -0.05 2.21
CA ALA A 200 5.52 0.42 3.58
C ALA A 200 6.12 1.83 3.76
N ASP A 201 7.28 2.09 3.18
CA ASP A 201 7.96 3.40 3.22
C ASP A 201 7.17 4.46 2.44
N CYS A 202 6.59 4.08 1.30
CA CYS A 202 5.76 4.98 0.51
C CYS A 202 4.59 5.53 1.31
N PHE A 203 3.87 4.63 1.96
CA PHE A 203 2.80 5.00 2.85
C PHE A 203 3.38 5.83 4.00
N SER A 204 4.46 5.41 4.66
CA SER A 204 5.01 6.14 5.81
C SER A 204 5.34 7.62 5.53
N ASN A 205 5.57 7.99 4.27
CA ASN A 205 5.83 9.36 3.81
C ASN A 205 4.62 10.03 3.11
N ASP A 206 3.39 9.71 3.54
CA ASP A 206 2.13 10.27 3.00
C ASP A 206 1.94 10.05 1.48
N GLY A 207 2.52 8.99 0.93
CA GLY A 207 2.38 8.60 -0.47
C GLY A 207 1.29 7.55 -0.73
N ILE A 208 0.91 7.43 -1.99
CA ILE A 208 0.00 6.41 -2.52
C ILE A 208 0.84 5.40 -3.31
N TRP A 209 0.78 4.13 -2.93
CA TRP A 209 1.42 3.05 -3.69
C TRP A 209 0.60 2.71 -4.94
N THR A 210 1.26 2.66 -6.10
CA THR A 210 0.63 2.38 -7.40
C THR A 210 1.42 1.34 -8.18
N ALA A 211 0.87 0.85 -9.30
CA ALA A 211 1.56 -0.10 -10.18
C ALA A 211 2.88 0.45 -10.79
N VAL A 212 3.08 1.76 -10.77
CA VAL A 212 4.31 2.43 -11.24
C VAL A 212 5.26 2.79 -10.09
N GLY A 213 4.92 2.42 -8.85
CA GLY A 213 5.67 2.72 -7.63
C GLY A 213 4.96 3.73 -6.73
N CYS A 214 5.72 4.33 -5.82
CA CYS A 214 5.21 5.31 -4.86
C CYS A 214 4.96 6.68 -5.50
N ILE A 215 3.78 7.26 -5.26
CA ILE A 215 3.47 8.65 -5.60
C ILE A 215 3.31 9.43 -4.29
N PRO A 216 4.31 10.25 -3.88
CA PRO A 216 4.22 11.07 -2.67
C PRO A 216 3.18 12.18 -2.83
N SER A 217 2.63 12.68 -1.73
CA SER A 217 1.70 13.82 -1.73
C SER A 217 2.38 15.19 -1.72
N ASN A 218 3.70 15.25 -1.47
CA ASN A 218 4.47 16.48 -1.50
C ASN A 218 4.67 17.01 -2.92
N PRO A 219 4.37 18.30 -3.21
CA PRO A 219 4.42 18.85 -4.56
C PRO A 219 5.81 18.78 -5.20
N ASN A 220 6.88 18.91 -4.40
CA ASN A 220 8.25 18.82 -4.90
C ASN A 220 8.62 17.40 -5.34
N ASP A 221 8.16 16.39 -4.60
CA ASP A 221 8.50 14.99 -4.87
C ASP A 221 7.62 14.38 -5.98
N VAL A 222 6.38 14.87 -6.11
CA VAL A 222 5.50 14.52 -7.25
C VAL A 222 6.18 14.84 -8.58
N ILE A 223 6.84 16.00 -8.69
CA ILE A 223 7.53 16.41 -9.93
C ILE A 223 8.64 15.42 -10.27
N LYS A 224 9.42 14.97 -9.27
CA LYS A 224 10.48 13.98 -9.47
C LYS A 224 9.92 12.67 -10.01
N VAL A 225 8.84 12.17 -9.40
CA VAL A 225 8.18 10.93 -9.83
C VAL A 225 7.66 11.03 -11.27
N ILE A 226 7.00 12.13 -11.62
CA ILE A 226 6.49 12.36 -12.99
C ILE A 226 7.63 12.37 -14.00
N ILE A 227 8.75 13.04 -13.69
CA ILE A 227 9.93 13.08 -14.57
C ILE A 227 10.51 11.67 -14.75
N THR A 228 10.70 10.93 -13.66
CA THR A 228 11.23 9.56 -13.71
C THR A 228 10.34 8.62 -14.54
N ILE A 229 9.03 8.66 -14.33
CA ILE A 229 8.07 7.86 -15.11
C ILE A 229 8.07 8.30 -16.57
N GLY A 230 8.08 9.61 -16.83
CA GLY A 230 8.13 10.16 -18.18
C GLY A 230 9.38 9.73 -18.95
N LEU A 231 10.54 9.72 -18.30
CA LEU A 231 11.80 9.25 -18.88
C LEU A 231 11.80 7.74 -19.12
N ALA A 232 11.26 6.95 -18.18
CA ALA A 232 11.15 5.51 -18.35
C ALA A 232 10.23 5.14 -19.54
N LEU A 233 9.07 5.79 -19.65
CA LEU A 233 8.14 5.59 -20.76
C LEU A 233 8.73 6.09 -22.09
N GLY A 234 9.36 7.26 -22.10
CA GLY A 234 10.01 7.82 -23.28
C GLY A 234 11.13 6.92 -23.80
N GLY A 235 11.99 6.43 -22.91
CA GLY A 235 13.05 5.47 -23.24
C GLY A 235 12.50 4.15 -23.76
N GLY A 236 11.44 3.63 -23.14
CA GLY A 236 10.76 2.41 -23.59
C GLY A 236 10.18 2.53 -24.99
N VAL A 237 9.52 3.65 -25.31
CA VAL A 237 8.98 3.90 -26.65
C VAL A 237 10.09 3.96 -27.70
N VAL A 238 11.18 4.69 -27.42
CA VAL A 238 12.35 4.75 -28.32
C VAL A 238 12.93 3.36 -28.57
N LEU A 239 13.08 2.55 -27.51
CA LEU A 239 13.59 1.19 -27.62
C LEU A 239 12.71 0.34 -28.55
N VAL A 240 11.39 0.41 -28.42
CA VAL A 240 10.46 -0.31 -29.29
C VAL A 240 10.54 0.18 -30.74
N MET A 241 10.66 1.49 -30.98
CA MET A 241 10.83 2.02 -32.34
C MET A 241 12.13 1.54 -33.01
N ILE A 242 13.25 1.52 -32.26
CA ILE A 242 14.53 1.04 -32.77
C ILE A 242 14.44 -0.46 -33.08
N LEU A 243 13.81 -1.27 -32.22
CA LEU A 243 13.60 -2.70 -32.46
C LEU A 243 12.73 -2.94 -33.70
N ALA A 244 11.63 -2.19 -33.85
CA ALA A 244 10.76 -2.30 -35.01
C ALA A 244 11.49 -1.93 -36.31
N GLY A 245 12.23 -0.82 -36.33
CA GLY A 245 13.05 -0.42 -37.46
C GLY A 245 14.15 -1.44 -37.78
N SER A 246 14.80 -2.00 -36.77
CA SER A 246 15.85 -3.02 -36.93
C SER A 246 15.28 -4.31 -37.53
N PHE A 247 14.13 -4.77 -37.05
CA PHE A 247 13.44 -5.95 -37.58
C PHE A 247 13.00 -5.74 -39.04
N MET A 248 12.46 -4.56 -39.34
CA MET A 248 12.07 -4.17 -40.69
C MET A 248 13.26 -4.17 -41.64
N LEU A 249 14.42 -3.67 -41.20
CA LEU A 249 15.65 -3.70 -41.97
C LEU A 249 16.12 -5.14 -42.26
N SER A 250 16.05 -6.05 -41.29
CA SER A 250 16.43 -7.46 -41.46
C SER A 250 15.51 -8.23 -42.44
N VAL A 251 14.21 -7.95 -42.42
CA VAL A 251 13.21 -8.66 -43.27
C VAL A 251 13.05 -8.03 -44.66
N SER A 252 13.69 -6.89 -44.91
CA SER A 252 13.53 -6.12 -46.16
C SER A 252 13.95 -6.87 -47.44
N GLN A 253 14.70 -7.98 -47.36
CA GLN A 253 15.07 -8.82 -48.52
C GLN A 253 15.72 -8.04 -49.70
N GLY A 254 16.27 -6.86 -49.44
CA GLY A 254 16.84 -5.98 -50.47
C GLY A 254 15.85 -5.03 -51.14
N ASP A 255 14.60 -4.94 -50.68
CA ASP A 255 13.65 -3.90 -51.14
C ASP A 255 14.14 -2.51 -50.70
N PRO A 256 14.45 -1.59 -51.65
CA PRO A 256 14.95 -0.26 -51.33
C PRO A 256 13.94 0.60 -50.57
N ASN A 257 12.63 0.39 -50.76
CA ASN A 257 11.60 1.17 -50.06
C ASN A 257 11.54 0.79 -48.58
N LYS A 258 11.54 -0.51 -48.27
CA LYS A 258 11.49 -1.01 -46.89
C LYS A 258 12.76 -0.71 -46.10
N THR A 259 13.90 -0.78 -46.78
CA THR A 259 15.19 -0.38 -46.21
C THR A 259 15.23 1.12 -45.87
N LYS A 260 14.66 1.96 -46.73
CA LYS A 260 14.60 3.41 -46.49
C LYS A 260 13.67 3.76 -45.34
N GLU A 261 12.48 3.19 -45.33
CA GLU A 261 11.48 3.36 -44.25
C GLU A 261 12.05 2.96 -42.89
N ALA A 262 12.72 1.81 -42.81
CA ALA A 262 13.39 1.34 -41.59
C ALA A 262 14.48 2.31 -41.10
N LYS A 263 15.30 2.86 -42.02
CA LYS A 263 16.33 3.85 -41.68
C LYS A 263 15.72 5.14 -41.16
N GLU A 264 14.66 5.64 -41.80
CA GLU A 264 13.95 6.85 -41.37
C GLU A 264 13.41 6.69 -39.93
N ILE A 265 12.77 5.55 -39.62
CA ILE A 265 12.28 5.24 -38.26
C ILE A 265 13.42 5.22 -37.23
N ILE A 266 14.54 4.55 -37.54
CA ILE A 266 15.67 4.49 -36.61
C ILE A 266 16.27 5.89 -36.40
N THR A 267 16.45 6.66 -37.48
CA THR A 267 17.04 8.00 -37.39
C THR A 267 16.15 8.97 -36.61
N SER A 268 14.83 8.92 -36.81
CA SER A 268 13.90 9.78 -36.08
C SER A 268 13.85 9.42 -34.59
N ALA A 269 13.90 8.13 -34.24
CA ALA A 269 13.99 7.66 -32.87
C ALA A 269 15.28 8.13 -32.18
N ILE A 270 16.43 8.04 -32.86
CA ILE A 270 17.72 8.52 -32.33
C ILE A 270 17.71 10.04 -32.12
N ILE A 271 17.18 10.80 -33.08
CA ILE A 271 17.08 12.27 -32.95
C ILE A 271 16.17 12.65 -31.77
N GLY A 272 15.03 11.96 -31.62
CA GLY A 272 14.14 12.17 -30.48
C GLY A 272 14.80 11.85 -29.14
N LEU A 273 15.55 10.75 -29.06
CA LEU A 273 16.30 10.39 -27.85
C LEU A 273 17.37 11.43 -27.51
N LEU A 274 18.16 11.86 -28.51
CA LEU A 274 19.16 12.90 -28.32
C LEU A 274 18.53 14.21 -27.85
N PHE A 275 17.37 14.57 -28.40
CA PHE A 275 16.65 15.77 -27.99
C PHE A 275 16.26 15.72 -26.50
N VAL A 276 15.72 14.58 -26.02
CA VAL A 276 15.37 14.42 -24.60
C VAL A 276 16.60 14.50 -23.70
N ILE A 277 17.69 13.81 -24.07
CA ILE A 277 18.95 13.84 -23.31
C ILE A 277 19.48 15.27 -23.20
N PHE A 278 19.59 15.98 -24.33
CA PHE A 278 20.04 17.37 -24.32
C PHE A 278 19.11 18.30 -23.53
N SER A 279 17.80 18.10 -23.63
CA SER A 279 16.83 18.90 -22.87
C SER A 279 17.05 18.74 -21.37
N VAL A 280 17.25 17.51 -20.87
CA VAL A 280 17.49 17.26 -19.44
C VAL A 280 18.84 17.81 -19.02
N THR A 281 19.89 17.62 -19.82
CA THR A 281 21.23 18.17 -19.53
C THR A 281 21.21 19.69 -19.41
N ILE A 282 20.53 20.39 -20.33
CA ILE A 282 20.39 21.85 -20.27
C ILE A 282 19.59 22.26 -19.02
N LEU A 283 18.52 21.54 -18.68
CA LEU A 283 17.73 21.82 -17.48
C LEU A 283 18.54 21.64 -16.19
N GLN A 284 19.35 20.60 -16.11
CA GLN A 284 20.25 20.34 -14.97
C GLN A 284 21.35 21.40 -14.88
N PHE A 285 21.96 21.77 -16.01
CA PHE A 285 22.98 22.81 -16.06
C PHE A 285 22.44 24.15 -15.53
N ILE A 286 21.27 24.58 -16.00
CA ILE A 286 20.68 25.84 -15.54
C ILE A 286 20.13 25.73 -14.10
N GLY A 287 19.45 24.63 -13.77
CA GLY A 287 18.81 24.43 -12.47
C GLY A 287 19.80 24.26 -11.31
N VAL A 288 20.90 23.55 -11.54
CA VAL A 288 21.92 23.26 -10.51
C VAL A 288 23.00 24.34 -10.49
N GLU A 289 23.63 24.65 -11.62
CA GLU A 289 24.82 25.52 -11.64
C GLU A 289 24.48 27.01 -11.53
N ILE A 290 23.33 27.44 -12.07
CA ILE A 290 22.95 28.86 -12.07
C ILE A 290 22.02 29.20 -10.91
N LEU A 291 20.98 28.40 -10.70
CA LEU A 291 19.94 28.66 -9.70
C LEU A 291 20.21 28.01 -8.33
N HIS A 292 21.25 27.17 -8.21
CA HIS A 292 21.60 26.45 -6.97
C HIS A 292 20.38 25.78 -6.31
N ILE A 293 19.48 25.16 -7.08
CA ILE A 293 18.33 24.46 -6.50
C ILE A 293 18.79 23.09 -5.98
N PRO A 294 18.85 22.86 -4.65
CA PRO A 294 19.25 21.57 -4.11
C PRO A 294 18.23 20.49 -4.47
N GLY A 295 18.71 19.33 -4.92
CA GLY A 295 17.87 18.15 -5.23
C GLY A 295 17.56 17.90 -6.71
N PHE A 296 18.15 18.64 -7.64
CA PHE A 296 18.22 18.26 -9.06
C PHE A 296 19.53 17.52 -9.32
N GLY A 297 19.48 16.21 -9.61
CA GLY A 297 20.66 15.43 -10.01
C GLY A 297 21.19 14.39 -9.01
N GLU A 298 20.37 13.94 -8.05
CA GLU A 298 20.59 12.73 -7.26
C GLU A 298 19.54 11.66 -7.60
#